data_AF-A0A4V1DSD3-F1
#
_entry.id   AF-A0A4V1DSD3-F1
#
_cell.length_a   1.000
_cell.length_b   1.000
_cell.length_c   1.000
_cell.angle_alpha   90.00
_cell.angle_beta   90.00
_cell.angle_gamma   90.00
#
_symmetry.space_group_name_H-M   'P 1'
#
loop_
_entity.id
_entity.type
_entity.pdbx_description
1 polymer ?
#
loop_
_entity_poly.entity_id
_entity_poly.type
_entity_poly.pdbx_seq_one_letter_code
_entity_poly.pdbx_strand_id
1 'polypeptide(L)'
;MNYDPNLTLYGRMAKQTVLLTFGLWEYRETFEVSVGGNLTGLDVISCAIESLYATLPYEEVEDERDIIATINIGGMECKDENLNGELWLAGMLISAEIISIEPATNIRL
;
A
#
# COMPACT_ATOMS: atom_id res chain seq x y z
N MET A 1 -13.98 8.62 -9.19
CA MET A 1 -13.05 9.77 -9.13
C MET A 1 -12.83 10.32 -10.55
N ASN A 2 -12.57 11.63 -10.72
CA ASN A 2 -12.15 12.22 -11.99
C ASN A 2 -10.61 12.31 -11.99
N TYR A 3 -9.95 11.23 -12.36
CA TYR A 3 -8.48 11.15 -12.37
C TYR A 3 -7.92 12.08 -13.46
N ASP A 4 -7.19 13.13 -13.07
CA ASP A 4 -6.52 14.02 -13.99
C ASP A 4 -5.03 13.61 -14.14
N PRO A 5 -4.67 12.89 -15.23
CA PRO A 5 -3.28 12.47 -15.46
C PRO A 5 -2.32 13.65 -15.65
N ASN A 6 -2.81 14.87 -15.94
CA ASN A 6 -1.94 16.03 -16.13
C ASN A 6 -1.23 16.48 -14.84
N LEU A 7 -1.63 15.94 -13.69
CA LEU A 7 -1.01 16.22 -12.39
C LEU A 7 0.34 15.51 -12.20
N THR A 8 0.60 14.44 -12.95
CA THR A 8 1.88 13.69 -12.91
C THR A 8 2.68 13.79 -14.22
N LEU A 9 2.08 14.32 -15.30
CA LEU A 9 2.81 14.58 -16.55
C LEU A 9 3.95 15.60 -16.38
N TYR A 10 4.97 15.48 -17.24
CA TYR A 10 6.13 16.37 -17.31
C TYR A 10 6.98 16.45 -16.02
N GLY A 11 7.07 15.35 -15.28
CA GLY A 11 7.92 15.30 -14.08
C GLY A 11 7.27 15.88 -12.83
N ARG A 12 5.97 16.20 -12.89
CA ARG A 12 5.24 16.75 -11.75
C ARG A 12 5.01 15.68 -10.69
N MET A 13 5.12 16.09 -9.43
CA MET A 13 4.84 15.25 -8.28
C MET A 13 3.39 15.45 -7.85
N ALA A 14 2.71 14.34 -7.59
CA ALA A 14 1.38 14.35 -7.00
C ALA A 14 1.35 13.47 -5.76
N LYS A 15 0.51 13.84 -4.80
CA LYS A 15 0.08 12.96 -3.72
C LYS A 15 -1.17 12.24 -4.21
N GLN A 16 -1.17 10.92 -4.13
CA GLN A 16 -2.28 10.06 -4.52
C GLN A 16 -2.71 9.25 -3.31
N THR A 17 -4.02 9.22 -3.02
CA THR A 17 -4.57 8.34 -1.98
C THR A 17 -5.24 7.14 -2.64
N VAL A 18 -4.85 5.95 -2.22
CA VAL A 18 -5.33 4.66 -2.71
C VAL A 18 -6.10 3.98 -1.60
N LEU A 19 -7.30 3.51 -1.91
CA LEU A 19 -8.09 2.62 -1.09
C LEU A 19 -7.76 1.18 -1.49
N LEU A 20 -7.08 0.45 -0.61
CA LEU A 20 -6.70 -0.95 -0.81
C LEU A 20 -7.63 -1.84 0.00
N THR A 21 -8.29 -2.81 -0.63
CA THR A 21 -9.07 -3.82 0.08
C THR A 21 -8.36 -5.16 -0.02
N PHE A 22 -7.98 -5.71 1.13
CA PHE A 22 -7.41 -7.04 1.23
C PHE A 22 -8.48 -8.02 1.70
N GLY A 23 -8.30 -9.30 1.38
CA GLY A 23 -9.13 -10.33 1.94
C GLY A 23 -8.50 -11.71 1.97
N LEU A 24 -8.93 -12.46 2.97
CA LEU A 24 -8.60 -13.86 3.17
C LEU A 24 -9.89 -14.59 3.53
N TRP A 25 -10.27 -15.60 2.74
CA TRP A 25 -11.56 -16.28 2.87
C TRP A 25 -12.76 -15.32 2.75
N GLU A 26 -13.58 -15.19 3.80
CA GLU A 26 -14.68 -14.23 3.91
C GLU A 26 -14.28 -12.91 4.58
N TYR A 27 -13.12 -12.84 5.22
CA TYR A 27 -12.64 -11.66 5.94
C TYR A 27 -12.14 -10.60 4.97
N ARG A 28 -12.52 -9.35 5.19
CA ARG A 28 -12.15 -8.19 4.36
C ARG A 28 -11.74 -7.05 5.25
N GLU A 29 -10.76 -6.28 4.80
CA GLU A 29 -10.35 -5.05 5.46
C GLU A 29 -9.88 -4.04 4.41
N THR A 30 -10.13 -2.76 4.69
CA THR A 30 -9.82 -1.68 3.76
C THR A 30 -8.88 -0.67 4.40
N PHE A 31 -7.86 -0.27 3.65
CA PHE A 31 -6.83 0.66 4.09
C PHE A 31 -6.72 1.84 3.13
N GLU A 32 -6.68 3.05 3.68
CA GLU A 32 -6.35 4.25 2.91
C GLU A 32 -4.87 4.55 3.02
N VAL A 33 -4.16 4.49 1.89
CA VAL A 33 -2.72 4.71 1.82
C VAL A 33 -2.43 5.91 0.92
N SER A 34 -1.64 6.85 1.42
CA SER A 34 -1.18 7.99 0.64
C SER A 34 0.23 7.75 0.11
N VAL A 35 0.40 7.79 -1.21
CA VAL A 35 1.69 7.72 -1.88
C VAL A 35 2.02 9.04 -2.57
N GLY A 36 3.28 9.42 -2.56
CA GLY A 36 3.77 10.63 -3.21
C GLY A 36 4.79 10.28 -4.28
N GLY A 37 4.74 10.98 -5.42
CA GLY A 37 5.74 10.81 -6.46
C GLY A 37 5.24 11.19 -7.84
N ASN A 38 6.07 10.91 -8.84
CA ASN A 38 5.69 10.90 -10.25
C ASN A 38 5.34 9.45 -10.64
N LEU A 39 4.27 8.95 -10.04
CA LEU A 39 3.75 7.60 -10.25
C LEU A 39 2.44 7.68 -11.02
N THR A 40 2.21 6.71 -11.92
CA THR A 40 1.02 6.67 -12.77
C THR A 40 0.38 5.29 -12.78
N GLY A 41 -0.95 5.24 -12.79
CA GLY A 41 -1.68 3.99 -13.00
C GLY A 41 -1.34 2.92 -11.96
N LEU A 42 -0.90 1.74 -12.42
CA LEU A 42 -0.63 0.59 -11.56
C LEU A 42 0.58 0.80 -10.64
N ASP A 43 1.56 1.63 -11.02
CA ASP A 43 2.75 1.89 -10.18
C ASP A 43 2.36 2.55 -8.86
N VAL A 44 1.27 3.33 -8.87
CA VAL A 44 0.69 3.95 -7.66
C VAL A 44 0.18 2.87 -6.69
N ILE A 45 -0.40 1.80 -7.23
CA ILE A 45 -0.95 0.70 -6.44
C ILE A 45 0.18 -0.13 -5.84
N SER A 46 1.20 -0.50 -6.64
CA SER A 46 2.37 -1.23 -6.14
C SER A 46 3.08 -0.46 -5.03
N CYS A 47 3.34 0.83 -5.23
CA CYS A 47 3.94 1.68 -4.22
C CYS A 47 3.08 1.81 -2.96
N ALA A 48 1.74 1.80 -3.09
CA ALA A 48 0.84 1.84 -1.94
C ALA A 48 0.88 0.55 -1.13
N ILE A 49 1.02 -0.61 -1.77
CA ILE A 49 1.19 -1.91 -1.09
C ILE A 49 2.53 -1.96 -0.37
N GLU A 50 3.62 -1.58 -1.05
CA GLU A 50 4.96 -1.48 -0.44
C GLU A 50 4.95 -0.54 0.78
N SER A 51 4.32 0.63 0.63
CA SER A 51 4.21 1.62 1.71
C SER A 51 3.39 1.08 2.88
N LEU A 52 2.28 0.38 2.61
CA LEU A 52 1.48 -0.25 3.67
C LEU A 52 2.27 -1.33 4.38
N TYR A 53 2.93 -2.22 3.63
CA TYR A 53 3.73 -3.30 4.18
C TYR A 53 4.81 -2.79 5.14
N ALA A 54 5.53 -1.73 4.75
CA ALA A 54 6.56 -1.10 5.58
C ALA A 54 6.03 -0.49 6.89
N THR A 55 4.71 -0.26 7.00
CA THR A 55 4.07 0.27 8.22
C THR A 55 3.43 -0.79 9.10
N LEU A 56 3.40 -2.05 8.66
CA LEU A 56 2.80 -3.12 9.43
C LEU A 56 3.63 -3.42 10.69
N PRO A 57 2.96 -3.80 11.81
CA PRO A 57 3.65 -4.38 12.95
C PRO A 57 4.51 -5.57 12.51
N TYR A 58 5.72 -5.68 13.06
CA TYR A 58 6.63 -6.78 12.78
C TYR A 58 7.22 -7.38 14.07
N GLU A 59 7.51 -8.67 14.03
CA GLU A 59 8.22 -9.40 15.07
C GLU A 59 9.63 -9.77 14.54
N GLU A 60 10.68 -9.48 15.30
CA GLU A 60 12.04 -9.94 14.98
C GLU A 60 12.19 -11.42 15.34
N VAL A 61 12.67 -12.22 14.39
CA VAL A 61 12.99 -13.63 14.64
C VAL A 61 14.44 -13.71 15.14
N GLU A 62 14.60 -14.09 16.43
CA GLU A 62 15.88 -14.02 17.17
C GLU A 62 17.07 -14.71 16.46
N ASP A 63 16.81 -15.74 15.64
CA ASP A 63 17.86 -16.55 15.01
C ASP A 63 18.30 -16.06 13.62
N GLU A 64 17.52 -15.24 12.90
CA GLU A 64 17.74 -15.02 11.46
C GLU A 64 17.83 -13.55 11.01
N ARG A 65 17.62 -12.56 11.90
CA ARG A 65 17.46 -11.12 11.54
C ARG A 65 16.29 -10.87 10.58
N ASP A 66 15.39 -11.83 10.45
CA ASP A 66 14.22 -11.72 9.62
C ASP A 66 13.07 -11.08 10.41
N ILE A 67 12.21 -10.35 9.70
CA ILE A 67 11.06 -9.65 10.27
C ILE A 67 9.78 -10.27 9.72
N ILE A 68 8.91 -10.73 10.62
CA ILE A 68 7.58 -11.25 10.23
C ILE A 68 6.57 -10.13 10.40
N ALA A 69 6.08 -9.60 9.28
CA ALA A 69 5.01 -8.61 9.27
C ALA A 69 3.66 -9.26 9.61
N THR A 70 2.82 -8.52 10.33
CA THR A 70 1.48 -8.93 10.74
C THR A 70 0.44 -7.91 10.29
N ILE A 71 -0.67 -8.38 9.72
CA ILE A 71 -1.82 -7.55 9.36
C ILE A 71 -3.10 -8.15 9.94
N ASN A 72 -4.03 -7.30 10.37
CA ASN A 72 -5.37 -7.73 10.74
C ASN A 72 -6.33 -7.51 9.56
N ILE A 73 -7.03 -8.56 9.15
CA ILE A 73 -8.04 -8.50 8.09
C ILE A 73 -9.37 -8.95 8.68
N GLY A 74 -10.33 -8.04 8.87
CA GLY A 74 -11.67 -8.38 9.37
C GLY A 74 -11.67 -9.07 10.74
N GLY A 75 -10.69 -8.77 11.59
CA GLY A 75 -10.49 -9.42 12.90
C GLY A 75 -9.56 -10.63 12.89
N MET A 76 -9.15 -11.12 11.72
CA MET A 76 -8.20 -12.24 11.58
C MET A 76 -6.76 -11.73 11.48
N GLU A 77 -5.91 -12.21 12.38
CA GLU A 77 -4.47 -11.97 12.31
C GLU A 77 -3.84 -12.83 11.21
N CYS A 78 -3.07 -12.20 10.33
CA CYS A 78 -2.36 -12.84 9.22
C CYS A 78 -0.88 -12.45 9.29
N LYS A 79 0.02 -13.42 9.09
CA LYS A 79 1.47 -13.23 9.18
C LYS A 79 2.18 -13.60 7.87
N ASP A 80 3.23 -12.87 7.52
CA ASP A 80 4.13 -13.21 6.42
C ASP A 80 5.13 -14.30 6.83
N GLU A 81 4.62 -15.50 7.12
CA GLU A 81 5.43 -16.61 7.65
C GLU A 81 6.54 -17.09 6.70
N ASN A 82 6.39 -16.80 5.40
CA ASN A 82 7.34 -17.20 4.36
C ASN A 82 8.28 -16.05 3.96
N LEU A 83 8.21 -14.89 4.64
CA LEU A 83 9.08 -13.74 4.40
C LEU A 83 9.06 -13.26 2.93
N ASN A 84 7.87 -13.25 2.31
CA ASN A 84 7.71 -12.82 0.92
C ASN A 84 7.57 -11.31 0.76
N GLY A 85 7.54 -10.55 1.85
CA GLY A 85 7.48 -9.09 1.82
C GLY A 85 6.16 -8.57 1.26
N GLU A 86 6.24 -7.46 0.51
CA GLU A 86 5.08 -6.85 -0.15
C GLU A 86 4.35 -7.82 -1.11
N LEU A 87 5.01 -8.87 -1.62
CA LEU A 87 4.38 -9.86 -2.50
C LEU A 87 3.34 -10.71 -1.77
N TRP A 88 3.56 -11.03 -0.49
CA TRP A 88 2.57 -11.72 0.33
C TRP A 88 1.32 -10.85 0.52
N LEU A 89 1.52 -9.57 0.82
CA LEU A 89 0.43 -8.62 1.00
C LEU A 89 -0.34 -8.42 -0.33
N ALA A 90 0.37 -8.27 -1.45
CA ALA A 90 -0.22 -8.15 -2.78
C ALA A 90 -1.06 -9.38 -3.17
N GLY A 91 -0.65 -10.58 -2.74
CA GLY A 91 -1.40 -11.82 -2.98
C GLY A 91 -2.78 -11.86 -2.33
N MET A 92 -3.02 -11.04 -1.30
CA MET A 92 -4.31 -10.92 -0.62
C MET A 92 -5.16 -9.74 -1.13
N LEU A 93 -4.67 -8.96 -2.10
CA LEU A 93 -5.38 -7.80 -2.62
C LEU A 93 -6.60 -8.21 -3.45
N ILE A 94 -7.76 -7.63 -3.14
CA ILE A 94 -9.03 -7.88 -3.85
C ILE A 94 -9.39 -6.71 -4.75
N SER A 95 -9.20 -5.48 -4.26
CA SER A 95 -9.41 -4.28 -5.05
C SER A 95 -8.46 -3.17 -4.62
N ALA A 96 -8.15 -2.32 -5.57
CA ALA A 96 -7.38 -1.10 -5.35
C ALA A 96 -8.01 0.02 -6.17
N GLU A 97 -8.28 1.15 -5.50
CA GLU A 97 -8.93 2.29 -6.11
C GLU A 97 -8.16 3.56 -5.75
N ILE A 98 -7.72 4.31 -6.76
CA ILE A 98 -7.21 5.66 -6.53
C ILE A 98 -8.44 6.53 -6.24
N ILE A 99 -8.52 7.07 -5.02
CA ILE A 99 -9.66 7.86 -4.54
C ILE A 99 -9.38 9.36 -4.51
N SER A 100 -8.11 9.76 -4.47
CA SER A 100 -7.69 11.16 -4.56
C SER A 100 -6.36 11.31 -5.32
N ILE A 101 -6.20 12.47 -5.98
CA ILE A 101 -4.94 12.93 -6.55
C ILE A 101 -4.87 14.43 -6.35
N GLU A 102 -3.78 14.89 -5.77
CA GLU A 102 -3.55 16.28 -5.43
C GLU A 102 -2.14 16.68 -5.87
N PRO A 103 -1.94 17.88 -6.43
CA PRO A 103 -0.59 18.36 -6.72
C PRO A 103 0.22 18.43 -5.43
N ALA A 104 1.53 18.17 -5.50
CA ALA A 104 2.44 18.28 -4.37
C ALA A 104 2.71 19.74 -3.96
N THR A 105 1.66 20.51 -3.67
CA THR A 105 1.76 21.96 -3.44
C THR A 105 2.29 22.29 -2.03
N ASN A 106 2.54 21.31 -1.15
CA ASN A 106 2.99 21.54 0.23
C ASN A 106 3.80 20.40 0.86
N ILE A 107 4.66 19.70 0.10
CA ILE A 107 5.66 18.83 0.73
C ILE A 107 6.90 19.69 0.97
N ARG A 108 7.07 20.18 2.20
CA ARG A 108 8.37 20.74 2.63
C ARG A 108 9.35 19.57 2.68
N LEU A 109 10.37 19.64 1.83
CA LEU A 109 11.60 18.84 1.93
C LEU A 109 12.27 19.10 3.27
#